data_AF-A0A257NEC4-F1
#
_entry.id   AF-A0A257NEC4-F1
#
_cell.length_a   1.000
_cell.length_b   1.000
_cell.length_c   1.000
_cell.angle_alpha   90.00
_cell.angle_beta   90.00
_cell.angle_gamma   90.00
#
_symmetry.space_group_name_H-M   'P 1'
#
loop_
_entity.id
_entity.type
_entity.pdbx_description
1 polymer ?
#
loop_
_entity_poly.entity_id
_entity_poly.type
_entity_poly.pdbx_seq_one_letter_code
_entity_poly.pdbx_strand_id
1 'polypeptide(L)' 'MLKKHMLALVALSSVSFLPMAQADEVVDDRFYVAPYATFIQPGGDRNMNSGWGGGLGVGKMLDEHFNVELKGFYQTLSGD' A
#
# COMPACT_ATOMS: atom_id res chain seq x y z
N MET A 1 24.39 -14.62 2.61
CA MET A 1 22.91 -14.56 2.54
C MET A 1 22.26 -13.85 3.74
N LEU A 2 22.80 -13.98 4.95
CA LEU A 2 22.29 -13.37 6.19
C LEU A 2 22.07 -11.84 6.10
N LYS A 3 22.99 -11.10 5.47
CA LYS A 3 22.91 -9.63 5.33
C LYS A 3 21.68 -9.15 4.53
N LYS A 4 21.23 -9.92 3.52
CA LYS A 4 20.04 -9.58 2.72
C LYS A 4 18.75 -9.74 3.53
N HIS A 5 18.71 -10.73 4.42
CA HIS A 5 17.57 -11.00 5.29
C HIS A 5 17.52 -10.02 6.46
N MET A 6 18.68 -9.58 6.97
CA MET A 6 18.73 -8.51 7.98
C MET A 6 18.12 -7.20 7.49
N LEU A 7 18.36 -6.81 6.22
CA LEU A 7 17.76 -5.60 5.68
C LEU A 7 16.22 -5.68 5.60
N ALA A 8 15.71 -6.83 5.16
CA ALA A 8 14.27 -7.10 5.12
C ALA A 8 13.65 -7.14 6.52
N LEU A 9 14.36 -7.73 7.49
CA LEU A 9 13.92 -7.81 8.88
C LEU A 9 13.88 -6.43 9.55
N VAL A 10 14.89 -5.58 9.28
CA VAL A 10 14.93 -4.19 9.77
C VAL A 10 13.82 -3.33 9.15
N ALA A 11 13.53 -3.54 7.86
CA ALA A 11 12.40 -2.88 7.20
C ALA A 11 11.05 -3.30 7.83
N LEU A 12 10.84 -4.60 8.09
CA LEU A 12 9.63 -5.09 8.74
C LEU A 12 9.49 -4.59 10.20
N SER A 13 10.61 -4.51 10.94
CA SER A 13 10.61 -4.06 12.33
C SER A 13 10.45 -2.53 12.49
N SER A 14 10.50 -1.76 11.40
CA SER A 14 10.29 -0.31 11.46
C SER A 14 8.81 0.09 11.50
N VAL A 15 7.90 -0.84 11.20
CA VAL A 15 6.44 -0.63 11.22
C VAL A 15 5.86 -0.63 12.65
N SER A 16 6.61 -1.09 13.65
CA SER A 16 6.13 -1.20 15.04
C SER A 16 6.20 0.11 15.85
N PHE A 17 6.72 1.20 15.27
CA PHE A 17 6.72 2.54 15.90
C PHE A 17 5.54 3.41 15.42
N LEU A 18 4.35 2.84 15.29
CA LEU A 18 3.15 3.66 15.16
C LEU A 18 2.91 4.35 16.51
N PRO A 19 2.81 5.69 16.56
CA PRO A 19 2.41 6.35 17.80
C PRO A 19 1.06 5.78 18.22
N MET A 20 0.99 5.26 19.44
CA MET A 20 -0.26 4.87 20.08
C MET A 20 -1.01 6.16 20.42
N ALA A 21 -1.51 6.85 19.41
CA ALA A 21 -2.43 7.95 19.62
C ALA A 21 -3.74 7.32 20.04
N GLN A 22 -4.11 7.54 21.29
CA GLN A 22 -5.49 7.37 21.69
C GLN A 22 -6.26 8.49 20.99
N ALA A 23 -7.02 8.12 19.97
CA ALA A 23 -8.00 9.03 19.40
C ALA A 23 -9.11 9.16 20.45
N ASP A 24 -9.22 10.34 21.07
CA ASP A 24 -10.39 10.72 21.88
C ASP A 24 -11.65 10.86 20.99
N GLU A 25 -11.45 10.99 19.67
CA GLU A 25 -12.48 11.12 18.66
C GLU A 25 -12.71 9.80 17.92
N VAL A 26 -13.99 9.50 17.61
CA VAL A 26 -14.42 8.28 16.90
C VAL A 26 -13.85 8.22 15.48
N VAL A 27 -13.62 9.37 14.85
CA VAL A 27 -13.06 9.48 13.51
C VAL A 27 -11.59 9.89 13.63
N ASP A 28 -10.70 9.04 13.13
CA ASP A 28 -9.29 9.37 13.03
C ASP A 28 -9.04 10.26 11.81
N ASP A 29 -8.93 11.56 12.04
CA ASP A 29 -8.69 12.53 10.97
C ASP A 29 -7.22 12.59 10.53
N ARG A 30 -6.30 11.77 11.04
CA ARG A 30 -4.88 11.90 10.67
C ARG A 30 -4.62 11.46 9.23
N PHE A 31 -3.57 12.02 8.64
CA PHE A 31 -3.04 11.47 7.39
C PHE A 31 -2.50 10.06 7.64
N TYR A 32 -2.89 9.14 6.78
CA TYR A 32 -2.42 7.76 6.79
C TYR A 32 -1.64 7.45 5.52
N VAL A 33 -0.74 6.48 5.64
CA VAL A 33 0.01 5.91 4.52
C VAL A 33 -0.30 4.42 4.45
N ALA A 34 -0.79 3.96 3.30
CA ALA A 34 -1.26 2.60 3.08
C ALA A 34 -0.48 1.92 1.94
N PRO A 35 0.55 1.10 2.25
CA PRO A 35 1.19 0.26 1.24
C PRO A 35 0.25 -0.86 0.78
N TYR A 36 0.27 -1.18 -0.50
CA TYR A 36 -0.57 -2.25 -1.06
C TYR A 36 0.14 -3.02 -2.19
N ALA A 37 -0.27 -4.27 -2.38
CA ALA A 37 0.12 -5.10 -3.51
C ALA A 37 -1.11 -5.39 -4.38
N THR A 38 -0.90 -5.56 -5.68
CA THR A 38 -1.97 -5.84 -6.64
C THR A 38 -1.59 -7.00 -7.54
N PHE A 39 -2.54 -7.88 -7.83
CA PHE A 39 -2.45 -8.83 -8.93
C PHE A 39 -3.38 -8.38 -10.05
N ILE A 40 -2.87 -8.29 -11.27
CA ILE A 40 -3.64 -7.85 -12.44
C ILE A 40 -3.79 -9.03 -13.38
N GLN A 41 -5.06 -9.35 -13.67
CA GLN A 41 -5.45 -10.30 -14.70
C GLN A 41 -5.98 -9.51 -15.91
N PRO A 42 -5.22 -9.43 -17.02
CA PRO A 42 -5.67 -8.79 -18.24
C PRO A 42 -6.93 -9.46 -18.79
N GLY A 43 -7.84 -8.66 -19.35
CA GLY A 43 -9.02 -9.16 -20.05
C GLY A 43 -8.62 -9.96 -21.29
N GLY A 44 -9.31 -11.08 -21.52
CA GLY A 44 -8.87 -12.24 -22.33
C GLY A 44 -8.52 -12.05 -23.80
N ASP A 45 -8.52 -10.82 -24.34
CA ASP A 45 -8.19 -10.52 -25.74
C ASP A 45 -7.03 -9.53 -25.90
N ARG A 46 -6.39 -9.18 -24.78
CA ARG A 46 -5.13 -8.44 -24.80
C ARG A 46 -4.05 -9.49 -24.62
N ASN A 47 -3.23 -9.76 -25.63
CA ASN A 47 -2.01 -10.59 -25.56
C ASN A 47 -1.03 -10.03 -24.51
N MET A 48 -1.42 -10.11 -23.25
CA MET A 48 -0.84 -9.45 -22.11
C MET A 48 -0.87 -10.46 -20.98
N ASN A 49 0.30 -10.67 -20.39
CA ASN A 49 0.47 -11.56 -19.28
C ASN A 49 -0.04 -10.91 -17.99
N SER A 50 -0.58 -11.74 -17.11
CA SER A 50 -0.91 -11.35 -15.74
C SER A 50 0.35 -10.98 -14.98
N GLY A 51 0.22 -10.03 -14.06
CA GLY A 51 1.38 -9.46 -13.39
C GLY A 51 1.10 -8.98 -11.99
N TRP A 52 2.16 -8.93 -11.20
CA TRP A 52 2.15 -8.29 -9.89
C TRP A 52 2.52 -6.82 -10.03
N GLY A 53 1.90 -6.03 -9.16
CA GLY A 53 2.20 -4.63 -8.95
C GLY A 53 1.97 -4.27 -7.50
N GLY A 54 2.00 -2.98 -7.25
CA GLY A 54 1.72 -2.46 -5.93
C GLY A 54 1.90 -0.96 -5.92
N GLY A 55 1.81 -0.39 -4.73
CA GLY A 55 1.93 1.03 -4.58
C GLY A 55 1.77 1.50 -3.15
N LEU A 56 1.59 2.80 -3.04
CA LEU A 56 1.43 3.52 -1.79
C LEU A 56 0.26 4.48 -1.92
N GLY A 57 -0.70 4.38 -1.00
CA GLY A 57 -1.74 5.38 -0.80
C GLY A 57 -1.33 6.36 0.29
N VAL A 58 -1.60 7.64 0.08
CA VAL A 58 -1.60 8.66 1.14
C VAL A 58 -3.01 9.22 1.20
N GLY A 59 -3.66 9.14 2.36
CA GLY A 59 -5.05 9.55 2.51
C GLY A 59 -5.34 10.21 3.84
N LYS A 60 -6.56 10.74 3.94
CA LYS A 60 -7.12 11.38 5.14
C LYS A 60 -8.60 11.04 5.22
N MET A 61 -9.11 10.72 6.42
CA MET A 61 -10.56 10.75 6.66
C MET A 61 -11.01 12.21 6.77
N LEU A 62 -12.08 12.57 6.07
CA LEU A 62 -12.68 13.90 6.15
C LEU A 62 -13.79 13.93 7.21
N ASP A 63 -14.56 12.84 7.27
CA ASP A 63 -15.58 12.55 8.28
C ASP A 63 -15.82 11.03 8.37
N GLU A 64 -16.85 10.61 9.09
CA GLU A 64 -17.21 9.19 9.29
C GLU A 64 -17.70 8.48 8.02
N HIS A 65 -18.07 9.23 6.98
CA HIS A 65 -18.65 8.73 5.73
C HIS A 65 -17.71 8.91 4.52
N PHE A 66 -16.78 9.86 4.59
CA PHE A 66 -15.96 10.28 3.45
C PHE A 66 -14.47 10.31 3.78
N ASN A 67 -13.68 9.74 2.87
CA ASN A 67 -12.22 9.81 2.86
C ASN A 67 -11.70 10.20 1.48
N VAL A 68 -10.50 10.79 1.45
CA VAL A 68 -9.77 11.09 0.21
C VAL A 68 -8.43 10.40 0.25
N GLU A 69 -8.07 9.72 -0.84
CA GLU A 69 -6.81 8.99 -0.98
C GLU A 69 -6.16 9.28 -2.34
N LEU A 70 -4.88 9.67 -2.31
CA LEU A 70 -4.03 9.74 -3.49
C LEU A 70 -3.15 8.47 -3.54
N LYS A 71 -3.19 7.76 -4.67
CA LYS A 71 -2.47 6.49 -4.84
C LYS A 71 -1.43 6.59 -5.94
N GLY A 72 -0.17 6.37 -5.58
CA GLY A 72 0.87 6.00 -6.54
C GLY A 72 0.85 4.49 -6.76
N PHE A 73 1.04 4.05 -8.00
CA PHE A 73 1.14 2.62 -8.33
C PHE A 73 2.26 2.35 -9.34
N TYR A 74 2.82 1.15 -9.25
CA TYR A 74 3.70 0.55 -10.25
C TYR A 74 3.15 -0.83 -10.60
N GLN A 75 2.95 -1.07 -11.90
CA GLN A 75 2.36 -2.31 -12.41
C GLN A 75 3.25 -2.85 -13.52
N THR A 76 3.58 -4.13 -13.44
CA THR A 76 4.29 -4.81 -14.52
C THR A 76 3.29 -5.57 -15.35
N LEU A 77 3.07 -5.11 -16.59
CA LEU A 77 2.30 -5.81 -17.61
C LEU A 77 3.30 -6.15 -18.72
N SER A 78 3.44 -7.44 -19.05
CA SER A 78 4.30 -7.88 -20.14
C SER A 78 3.46 -8.49 -21.25
N GLY A 79 3.57 -7.98 -22.47
CA GLY A 79 3.05 -8.64 -23.67
C GLY A 79 4.13 -9.53 -24.29
N ASP A 80 3.68 -10.53 -25.05
CA ASP A 80 4.54 -11.30 -25.97
C ASP A 80 4.68 -10.57 -27.31
#